data_AF-A0A917NK23-F1
#
_entry.id   AF-A0A917NK23-F1
#
_cell.length_a   1.000
_cell.length_b   1.000
_cell.length_c   1.000
_cell.angle_alpha   90.00
_cell.angle_beta   90.00
_cell.angle_gamma   90.00
#
_symmetry.space_group_name_H-M   'P 1'
#
loop_
_entity.id
_entity.type
_entity.pdbx_description
1 polymer ?
#
loop_
_entity_poly.entity_id
_entity_poly.type
_entity_poly.pdbx_seq_one_letter_code
_entity_poly.pdbx_strand_id
1 'polypeptide(L)'
;MPSMTQSTRPRHHTAEPPEDVVLGVDTHKDTHVAAVTTTTGAMLDTRSFPTTQEGYRQLLSWARSFGRLQRAGAECTGSYGAALTRYLHSEGITVIEVNQPDKATRRRRGKTDAAAAAQAVLSGRATATAKTSDGPVEAIRMFKMAKGSAIKSRSQAINQLKAVLVSADPALRESLTGLSNPELIRRCSELEAVDGIGPAAAARHTLRLLARRIQHLTEEINDLTARITTAIAARAPRLLEHYGVGPDTAAALLIAVGDNPQRMGSEASFAALCGVSPVEASSGKTQRRRLNRGGDRQANSALYTIVLARLRWDTRTRDYVERRISEGKTRSWNSPSSGPNSPPSGRLGVRTKVDRRSSTARPSKVTSLRWAPRAVGSGATSGTCCLVVVGAAPTGGTTRSPEPIRPAGLPA
;
A
#
# COMPACT_ATOMS: atom_id res chain seq x y z
N MET A 1 -72.80 15.53 50.05
CA MET A 1 -71.36 15.69 49.72
C MET A 1 -70.89 14.44 49.02
N PRO A 2 -70.43 14.48 47.77
CA PRO A 2 -70.00 13.29 47.04
C PRO A 2 -68.52 12.96 47.34
N SER A 3 -68.25 11.69 47.62
CA SER A 3 -66.90 11.13 47.75
C SER A 3 -66.34 10.87 46.35
N MET A 4 -65.30 11.62 45.97
CA MET A 4 -64.55 11.42 44.73
C MET A 4 -63.62 10.21 44.86
N THR A 5 -63.96 9.11 44.20
CA THR A 5 -63.01 8.03 43.90
C THR A 5 -62.03 8.51 42.82
N GLN A 6 -60.75 8.63 43.18
CA GLN A 6 -59.69 8.91 42.20
C GLN A 6 -59.42 7.67 41.35
N SER A 7 -59.58 7.83 40.04
CA SER A 7 -59.24 6.85 39.02
C SER A 7 -57.72 6.72 38.89
N THR A 8 -57.20 5.52 39.10
CA THR A 8 -55.79 5.17 38.93
C THR A 8 -55.47 5.13 37.43
N ARG A 9 -54.73 6.12 36.91
CA ARG A 9 -54.22 6.08 35.53
C ARG A 9 -53.21 4.92 35.38
N PRO A 10 -53.29 4.11 34.31
CA PRO A 10 -52.25 3.13 34.02
C PRO A 10 -50.95 3.87 33.67
N ARG A 11 -49.85 3.47 34.31
CA ARG A 11 -48.51 3.93 33.93
C ARG A 11 -48.22 3.40 32.53
N HIS A 12 -48.23 4.29 31.54
CA HIS A 12 -47.60 4.01 30.26
C HIS A 12 -46.11 3.76 30.51
N HIS A 13 -45.68 2.49 30.47
CA HIS A 13 -44.30 2.16 30.16
C HIS A 13 -44.07 2.58 28.71
N THR A 14 -43.72 3.84 28.49
CA THR A 14 -43.01 4.23 27.28
C THR A 14 -41.69 3.48 27.32
N ALA A 15 -41.55 2.46 26.46
CA ALA A 15 -40.26 1.85 26.21
C ALA A 15 -39.29 2.98 25.86
N GLU A 16 -38.30 3.22 26.72
CA GLU A 16 -37.25 4.17 26.42
C GLU A 16 -36.61 3.76 25.08
N PRO A 17 -36.34 4.73 24.18
CA PRO A 17 -35.68 4.41 22.92
C PRO A 17 -34.38 3.66 23.23
N PRO A 18 -34.07 2.57 22.50
CA PRO A 18 -32.89 1.77 22.79
C PRO A 18 -31.66 2.67 22.79
N GLU A 19 -30.93 2.67 23.91
CA GLU A 19 -29.73 3.49 24.06
C GLU A 19 -28.74 3.19 22.93
N ASP A 20 -28.12 4.24 22.37
CA ASP A 20 -27.08 4.06 21.38
C ASP A 20 -25.83 3.44 22.04
N VAL A 21 -25.26 2.43 21.38
CA VAL A 21 -24.05 1.76 21.85
C VAL A 21 -22.95 1.83 20.79
N VAL A 22 -21.71 1.73 21.25
CA VAL A 22 -20.51 1.65 20.40
C VAL A 22 -19.79 0.35 20.66
N LEU A 23 -19.44 -0.32 19.57
CA LEU A 23 -18.66 -1.55 19.56
C LEU A 23 -17.17 -1.22 19.39
N GLY A 24 -16.30 -1.91 20.10
CA GLY A 24 -14.86 -1.91 19.87
C GLY A 24 -14.39 -3.34 19.67
N VAL A 25 -13.53 -3.58 18.68
CA VAL A 25 -13.04 -4.92 18.33
C VAL A 25 -11.53 -4.94 18.17
N ASP A 26 -10.91 -5.83 18.92
CA ASP A 26 -9.54 -6.28 18.72
C ASP A 26 -9.55 -7.58 17.89
N THR A 27 -8.91 -7.56 16.73
CA THR A 27 -9.03 -8.61 15.72
C THR A 27 -7.78 -9.49 15.69
N HIS A 28 -7.93 -10.78 16.04
CA HIS A 28 -6.90 -11.81 15.88
C HIS A 28 -7.31 -12.87 14.86
N LYS A 29 -6.35 -13.75 14.53
CA LYS A 29 -6.49 -14.79 13.51
C LYS A 29 -7.69 -15.70 13.76
N ASP A 30 -7.78 -16.28 14.96
CA ASP A 30 -8.75 -17.34 15.26
C ASP A 30 -9.95 -16.83 16.07
N THR A 31 -9.77 -15.70 16.77
CA THR A 31 -10.79 -15.07 17.61
C THR A 31 -10.78 -13.54 17.49
N HIS A 32 -11.94 -12.93 17.60
CA HIS A 32 -12.10 -11.49 17.80
C HIS A 32 -12.57 -11.21 19.22
N VAL A 33 -11.91 -10.27 19.90
CA VAL A 33 -12.35 -9.79 21.21
C VAL A 33 -13.14 -8.51 20.99
N ALA A 34 -14.38 -8.49 21.45
CA ALA A 34 -15.30 -7.37 21.28
C ALA A 34 -15.68 -6.79 22.64
N ALA A 35 -15.81 -5.47 22.71
CA ALA A 35 -16.29 -4.73 23.88
C ALA A 35 -17.42 -3.78 23.44
N VAL A 36 -18.49 -3.72 24.23
CA VAL A 36 -19.59 -2.79 24.00
C VAL A 36 -19.58 -1.72 25.08
N THR A 37 -19.73 -0.47 24.66
CA THR A 37 -19.76 0.69 25.55
C THR A 37 -20.97 1.56 25.25
N THR A 38 -21.50 2.23 26.27
CA THR A 38 -22.52 3.28 26.13
C THR A 38 -21.95 4.49 25.36
N THR A 39 -22.81 5.43 24.95
CA THR A 39 -22.36 6.73 24.40
C THR A 39 -21.52 7.56 25.37
N THR A 40 -21.70 7.35 26.68
CA THR A 40 -20.90 8.01 27.74
C THR A 40 -19.56 7.31 28.00
N GLY A 41 -19.31 6.17 27.35
CA GLY A 41 -18.06 5.40 27.46
C GLY A 41 -17.99 4.44 28.64
N ALA A 42 -19.12 4.20 29.33
CA ALA A 42 -19.23 3.13 30.32
C ALA A 42 -19.18 1.78 29.60
N MET A 43 -18.38 0.84 30.10
CA MET A 43 -18.28 -0.49 29.51
C MET A 43 -19.43 -1.36 29.99
N LEU A 44 -20.18 -1.92 29.03
CA LEU A 44 -21.32 -2.78 29.30
C LEU A 44 -20.89 -4.25 29.41
N ASP A 45 -20.14 -4.74 28.43
CA ASP A 45 -19.66 -6.13 28.42
C ASP A 45 -18.44 -6.30 27.49
N THR A 46 -17.73 -7.43 27.62
CA THR A 46 -16.61 -7.84 26.76
C THR A 46 -16.66 -9.34 26.52
N ARG A 47 -16.57 -9.76 25.25
CA ARG A 47 -16.70 -11.16 24.86
C ARG A 47 -15.80 -11.53 23.67
N SER A 48 -15.42 -12.80 23.59
CA SER A 48 -14.65 -13.34 22.46
C SER A 48 -15.55 -14.14 21.52
N PHE A 49 -15.31 -14.00 20.22
CA PHE A 49 -16.04 -14.70 19.17
C PHE A 49 -15.06 -15.35 18.17
N PRO A 50 -15.39 -16.51 17.60
CA PRO A 50 -14.54 -17.15 16.59
C PRO A 50 -14.51 -16.35 15.28
N THR A 51 -13.39 -16.39 14.55
CA THR A 51 -13.23 -15.75 13.23
C THR A 51 -13.94 -16.56 12.12
N THR A 52 -15.26 -16.70 12.24
CA THR A 52 -16.12 -17.44 11.30
C THR A 52 -17.37 -16.63 10.97
N GLN A 53 -18.06 -16.95 9.88
CA GLN A 53 -19.31 -16.26 9.52
C GLN A 53 -20.35 -16.33 10.65
N GLU A 54 -20.46 -17.47 11.32
CA GLU A 54 -21.35 -17.65 12.45
C GLU A 54 -20.89 -16.83 13.67
N GLY A 55 -19.59 -16.81 13.95
CA GLY A 55 -19.03 -15.95 14.99
C GLY A 55 -19.30 -14.47 14.76
N TYR A 56 -19.31 -14.00 13.50
CA TYR A 56 -19.65 -12.61 13.18
C TYR A 56 -21.12 -12.30 13.44
N ARG A 57 -22.05 -13.22 13.10
CA ARG A 57 -23.48 -13.09 13.42
C ARG A 57 -23.71 -13.03 14.92
N GLN A 58 -23.06 -13.93 15.67
CA GLN A 58 -23.13 -13.98 17.12
C GLN A 58 -22.61 -12.69 17.76
N LEU A 59 -21.48 -12.18 17.28
CA LEU A 59 -20.90 -10.91 17.73
C LEU A 59 -21.87 -9.75 17.53
N LEU A 60 -22.47 -9.64 16.34
CA LEU A 60 -23.39 -8.55 16.04
C LEU A 60 -24.70 -8.67 16.82
N SER A 61 -25.27 -9.86 16.92
CA SER A 61 -26.48 -10.12 17.72
C SER A 61 -26.24 -9.80 19.19
N TRP A 62 -25.11 -10.21 19.75
CA TRP A 62 -24.71 -9.88 21.11
C TRP A 62 -24.56 -8.36 21.29
N ALA A 63 -23.87 -7.67 20.37
CA ALA A 63 -23.71 -6.21 20.49
C ALA A 63 -25.04 -5.45 20.39
N ARG A 64 -25.94 -5.87 19.49
CA ARG A 64 -27.29 -5.28 19.35
C ARG A 64 -28.21 -5.57 20.55
N SER A 65 -27.92 -6.60 21.35
CA SER A 65 -28.70 -6.89 22.56
C SER A 65 -28.58 -5.82 23.65
N PHE A 66 -27.53 -4.99 23.59
CA PHE A 66 -27.31 -3.89 24.54
C PHE A 66 -27.93 -2.56 24.10
N GLY A 67 -28.40 -2.44 22.86
CA GLY A 67 -28.94 -1.19 22.32
C GLY A 67 -28.73 -1.01 20.83
N ARG A 68 -28.95 0.22 20.36
CA ARG A 68 -28.83 0.55 18.93
C ARG A 68 -27.37 0.73 18.55
N LEU A 69 -26.79 -0.27 17.90
CA LEU A 69 -25.42 -0.21 17.38
C LEU A 69 -25.39 0.50 16.02
N GLN A 70 -24.67 1.63 15.93
CA GLN A 70 -24.45 2.35 14.67
C GLN A 70 -22.97 2.44 14.26
N ARG A 71 -22.06 2.37 15.23
CA ARG A 71 -20.62 2.59 15.02
C ARG A 71 -19.80 1.50 15.70
N ALA A 72 -18.76 1.05 15.00
CA ALA A 72 -17.80 0.10 15.52
C ALA A 72 -16.37 0.61 15.30
N GLY A 73 -15.54 0.57 16.34
CA GLY A 73 -14.09 0.73 16.23
C GLY A 73 -13.46 -0.63 16.03
N ALA A 74 -12.68 -0.83 14.98
CA ALA A 74 -11.98 -2.08 14.75
C ALA A 74 -10.50 -1.82 14.47
N GLU A 75 -9.64 -2.63 15.07
CA GLU A 75 -8.24 -2.68 14.70
C GLU A 75 -8.02 -3.61 13.49
N CYS A 76 -6.92 -3.39 12.75
CA CYS A 76 -6.47 -4.30 11.69
C CYS A 76 -7.52 -4.62 10.61
N THR A 77 -8.37 -3.64 10.26
CA THR A 77 -9.49 -3.74 9.30
C THR A 77 -9.09 -4.17 7.89
N GLY A 78 -7.80 -4.05 7.52
CA GLY A 78 -7.25 -4.55 6.25
C GLY A 78 -6.63 -5.95 6.30
N SER A 79 -6.69 -6.65 7.44
CA SER A 79 -6.06 -7.97 7.66
C SER A 79 -6.97 -8.93 8.42
N TYR A 80 -6.68 -9.27 9.67
CA TYR A 80 -7.51 -10.18 10.48
C TYR A 80 -8.94 -9.65 10.67
N GLY A 81 -9.12 -8.33 10.74
CA GLY A 81 -10.43 -7.70 10.84
C GLY A 81 -11.21 -7.59 9.53
N ALA A 82 -10.61 -7.89 8.36
CA ALA A 82 -11.21 -7.55 7.07
C ALA A 82 -12.57 -8.22 6.82
N ALA A 83 -12.71 -9.50 7.18
CA ALA A 83 -13.95 -10.23 7.01
C ALA A 83 -15.06 -9.75 7.96
N LEU A 84 -14.72 -9.45 9.22
CA LEU A 84 -15.65 -8.85 10.17
C LEU A 84 -16.07 -7.44 9.75
N THR A 85 -15.13 -6.61 9.28
CA THR A 85 -15.41 -5.26 8.79
C THR A 85 -16.41 -5.29 7.63
N ARG A 86 -16.24 -6.19 6.66
CA ARG A 86 -17.22 -6.40 5.59
C ARG A 86 -18.59 -6.77 6.12
N TYR A 87 -18.65 -7.74 7.04
CA TYR A 87 -19.92 -8.20 7.62
C TYR A 87 -20.64 -7.04 8.34
N LEU A 88 -19.94 -6.28 9.17
CA LEU A 88 -20.50 -5.12 9.86
C LEU A 88 -20.98 -4.04 8.87
N HIS A 89 -20.25 -3.78 7.78
CA HIS A 89 -20.70 -2.86 6.74
C HIS A 89 -21.97 -3.33 6.02
N SER A 90 -22.07 -4.63 5.70
CA SER A 90 -23.27 -5.20 5.07
C SER A 90 -24.53 -5.09 5.96
N GLU A 91 -24.31 -4.94 7.27
CA GLU A 91 -25.34 -4.78 8.30
C GLU A 91 -25.61 -3.31 8.66
N GLY A 92 -25.09 -2.36 7.87
CA GLY A 92 -25.30 -0.92 8.02
C GLY A 92 -24.47 -0.26 9.13
N ILE A 93 -23.48 -0.96 9.70
CA ILE A 93 -22.64 -0.43 10.76
C ILE A 93 -21.48 0.38 10.17
N THR A 94 -21.26 1.59 10.69
CA THR A 94 -20.09 2.40 10.33
C THR A 94 -18.87 1.90 11.08
N VAL A 95 -17.95 1.25 10.36
CA VAL A 95 -16.68 0.79 10.93
C VAL A 95 -15.61 1.89 10.81
N ILE A 96 -15.00 2.22 11.94
CA ILE A 96 -13.92 3.19 12.07
C ILE A 96 -12.64 2.40 12.38
N GLU A 97 -11.61 2.63 11.57
CA GLU A 97 -10.29 2.06 11.76
C GLU A 97 -9.61 2.77 12.93
N VAL A 98 -9.29 1.99 13.97
CA VAL A 98 -8.57 2.48 15.13
C VAL A 98 -7.09 2.18 14.95
N ASN A 99 -6.30 3.23 14.68
CA ASN A 99 -4.85 3.13 14.69
C ASN A 99 -4.37 2.94 16.13
N GLN A 100 -3.58 1.89 16.38
CA GLN A 100 -3.00 1.65 17.71
C GLN A 100 -2.15 2.86 18.13
N PRO A 101 -2.41 3.46 19.31
CA PRO A 101 -1.53 4.49 19.83
C PRO A 101 -0.15 3.90 20.18
N ASP A 102 0.83 4.79 20.25
CA ASP A 102 2.24 4.47 20.50
C ASP A 102 2.44 3.47 21.67
N LYS A 103 3.50 2.66 21.60
CA LYS A 103 3.84 1.62 22.60
C LYS A 103 3.90 2.17 24.02
N ALA A 104 4.21 3.45 24.20
CA ALA A 104 4.23 4.14 25.48
C ALA A 104 2.83 4.29 26.12
N THR A 105 1.79 4.51 25.32
CA THR A 105 0.40 4.68 25.75
C THR A 105 -0.20 3.34 26.19
N ARG A 106 0.22 2.25 25.53
CA ARG A 106 -0.19 0.86 25.82
C ARG A 106 0.21 0.41 27.23
N ARG A 107 1.43 0.77 27.66
CA ARG A 107 1.96 0.42 28.99
C ARG A 107 1.24 1.12 30.15
N ARG A 108 0.59 2.26 29.89
CA ARG A 108 -0.07 3.05 30.94
C ARG A 108 -1.53 2.66 31.18
N ARG A 109 -2.21 1.99 30.24
CA ARG A 109 -3.69 1.85 30.30
C ARG A 109 -4.23 0.48 30.69
N GLY A 110 -3.43 -0.60 30.70
CA GLY A 110 -3.79 -1.89 31.33
C GLY A 110 -5.16 -2.50 30.97
N LYS A 111 -5.84 -2.02 29.91
CA LYS A 111 -7.24 -2.33 29.60
C LYS A 111 -7.35 -2.79 28.15
N THR A 112 -8.16 -3.82 27.93
CA THR A 112 -8.34 -4.58 26.68
C THR A 112 -8.40 -3.70 25.43
N ASP A 113 -7.61 -4.05 24.40
CA ASP A 113 -7.48 -3.26 23.14
C ASP A 113 -8.85 -2.98 22.48
N ALA A 114 -9.82 -3.90 22.60
CA ALA A 114 -11.20 -3.72 22.15
C ALA A 114 -11.93 -2.53 22.83
N ALA A 115 -11.82 -2.37 24.14
CA ALA A 115 -12.44 -1.26 24.86
C ALA A 115 -11.79 0.07 24.49
N ALA A 116 -10.47 0.07 24.27
CA ALA A 116 -9.74 1.24 23.79
C ALA A 116 -10.20 1.66 22.39
N ALA A 117 -10.51 0.70 21.52
CA ALA A 117 -11.07 0.94 20.20
C ALA A 117 -12.46 1.59 20.26
N ALA A 118 -13.37 1.09 21.10
CA ALA A 118 -14.69 1.71 21.31
C ALA A 118 -14.55 3.16 21.82
N GLN A 119 -13.67 3.38 22.79
CA GLN A 119 -13.40 4.72 23.33
C GLN A 119 -12.78 5.66 22.29
N ALA A 120 -11.92 5.17 21.39
CA ALA A 120 -11.35 5.97 20.30
C ALA A 120 -12.40 6.47 19.31
N VAL A 121 -13.41 5.65 19.04
CA VAL A 121 -14.58 6.03 18.23
C VAL A 121 -15.44 7.06 18.95
N LEU A 122 -15.80 6.78 20.21
CA LEU A 122 -16.61 7.69 21.02
C LEU A 122 -15.98 9.07 21.18
N SER A 123 -14.68 9.12 21.46
CA SER A 123 -13.98 10.38 21.68
C SER A 123 -13.65 11.14 20.40
N GLY A 124 -14.03 10.62 19.22
CA GLY A 124 -13.69 11.22 17.92
C GLY A 124 -12.18 11.25 17.61
N ARG A 125 -11.35 10.50 18.35
CA ARG A 125 -9.90 10.40 18.06
C ARG A 125 -9.62 9.54 16.84
N ALA A 126 -10.45 8.51 16.63
CA ALA A 126 -10.45 7.73 15.41
C ALA A 126 -11.56 8.28 14.51
N THR A 127 -11.18 8.81 13.35
CA THR A 127 -12.10 9.37 12.36
C THR A 127 -12.01 8.68 11.00
N ALA A 128 -11.00 7.80 10.82
CA ALA A 128 -10.79 7.10 9.57
C ALA A 128 -11.81 5.98 9.41
N THR A 129 -12.79 6.13 8.52
CA THR A 129 -13.70 5.04 8.16
C THR A 129 -12.91 3.89 7.52
N ALA A 130 -13.20 2.64 7.86
CA ALA A 130 -12.51 1.49 7.26
C ALA A 130 -12.82 1.36 5.75
N LYS A 131 -11.92 0.72 4.99
CA LYS A 131 -12.18 0.34 3.58
C LYS A 131 -13.26 -0.73 3.56
N THR A 132 -14.28 -0.57 2.72
CA THR A 132 -15.39 -1.55 2.65
C THR A 132 -14.87 -2.94 2.29
N SER A 133 -13.81 -3.02 1.46
CA SER A 133 -13.01 -4.24 1.20
C SER A 133 -13.83 -5.43 0.67
N ASP A 134 -14.99 -5.14 0.05
CA ASP A 134 -15.97 -6.03 -0.55
C ASP A 134 -16.25 -5.71 -2.03
N GLY A 135 -15.65 -4.65 -2.56
CA GLY A 135 -15.86 -4.19 -3.92
C GLY A 135 -14.77 -4.64 -4.90
N PRO A 136 -14.87 -4.21 -6.17
CA PRO A 136 -13.90 -4.52 -7.21
C PRO A 136 -12.44 -4.13 -6.90
N VAL A 137 -12.19 -3.14 -6.03
CA VAL A 137 -10.82 -2.83 -5.59
C VAL A 137 -10.23 -3.97 -4.77
N GLU A 138 -11.03 -4.70 -4.00
CA GLU A 138 -10.58 -5.91 -3.30
C GLU A 138 -10.19 -7.03 -4.27
N ALA A 139 -10.95 -7.22 -5.36
CA ALA A 139 -10.56 -8.17 -6.41
C ALA A 139 -9.22 -7.77 -7.06
N ILE A 140 -9.03 -6.48 -7.37
CA ILE A 140 -7.75 -5.95 -7.86
C ILE A 140 -6.62 -6.21 -6.85
N ARG A 141 -6.88 -6.03 -5.55
CA ARG A 141 -5.91 -6.33 -4.48
C ARG A 141 -5.47 -7.79 -4.48
N MET A 142 -6.43 -8.72 -4.58
CA MET A 142 -6.16 -10.15 -4.62
C MET A 142 -5.35 -10.54 -5.87
N PHE A 143 -5.74 -10.06 -7.05
CA PHE A 143 -4.99 -10.32 -8.28
C PHE A 143 -3.58 -9.72 -8.24
N LYS A 144 -3.42 -8.49 -7.72
CA LYS A 144 -2.10 -7.85 -7.57
C LYS A 144 -1.20 -8.60 -6.59
N MET A 145 -1.77 -9.11 -5.50
CA MET A 145 -1.06 -9.95 -4.53
C MET A 145 -0.54 -11.23 -5.18
N ALA A 146 -1.40 -11.97 -5.88
CA ALA A 146 -1.03 -13.19 -6.61
C ALA A 146 0.06 -12.88 -7.66
N LYS A 147 -0.12 -11.82 -8.45
CA LYS A 147 0.84 -11.41 -9.48
C LYS A 147 2.20 -11.08 -8.88
N GLY A 148 2.23 -10.38 -7.74
CA GLY A 148 3.45 -10.06 -7.01
C GLY A 148 4.20 -11.31 -6.54
N SER A 149 3.46 -12.35 -6.12
CA SER A 149 4.04 -13.66 -5.76
C SER A 149 4.64 -14.37 -6.98
N ALA A 150 3.90 -14.42 -8.08
CA ALA A 150 4.34 -15.03 -9.33
C ALA A 150 5.59 -14.33 -9.90
N ILE A 151 5.66 -12.99 -9.87
CA ILE A 151 6.84 -12.21 -10.29
C ILE A 151 8.07 -12.60 -9.48
N LYS A 152 7.96 -12.65 -8.15
CA LYS A 152 9.08 -13.02 -7.26
C LYS A 152 9.56 -14.44 -7.54
N SER A 153 8.62 -15.37 -7.66
CA SER A 153 8.91 -16.78 -7.97
C SER A 153 9.59 -16.93 -9.33
N ARG A 154 9.16 -16.15 -10.34
CA ARG A 154 9.77 -16.16 -11.68
C ARG A 154 11.19 -15.62 -11.63
N SER A 155 11.42 -14.52 -10.93
CA SER A 155 12.77 -13.97 -10.73
C SER A 155 13.69 -14.96 -10.02
N GLN A 156 13.20 -15.66 -8.99
CA GLN A 156 13.95 -16.71 -8.31
C GLN A 156 14.31 -17.85 -9.25
N ALA A 157 13.35 -18.35 -10.04
CA ALA A 157 13.58 -19.42 -11.00
C ALA A 157 14.58 -19.01 -12.10
N ILE A 158 14.53 -17.77 -12.61
CA ILE A 158 15.52 -17.24 -13.56
C ILE A 158 16.92 -17.24 -12.93
N ASN A 159 17.05 -16.77 -11.68
CA ASN A 159 18.34 -16.73 -11.00
C ASN A 159 18.90 -18.14 -10.76
N GLN A 160 18.05 -19.10 -10.39
CA GLN A 160 18.43 -20.50 -10.25
C GLN A 160 18.87 -21.12 -11.58
N LEU A 161 18.14 -20.86 -12.67
CA LEU A 161 18.50 -21.33 -14.01
C LEU A 161 19.88 -20.83 -14.41
N LYS A 162 20.15 -19.54 -14.20
CA LYS A 162 21.47 -18.94 -14.47
C LYS A 162 22.57 -19.53 -13.58
N ALA A 163 22.29 -19.83 -12.32
CA ALA A 163 23.25 -20.46 -11.43
C ALA A 163 23.61 -21.89 -11.88
N VAL A 164 22.62 -22.71 -12.27
CA VAL A 164 22.85 -24.06 -12.80
C VAL A 164 23.65 -24.01 -14.10
N LEU A 165 23.36 -23.04 -14.97
CA LEU A 165 24.10 -22.84 -16.22
C LEU A 165 25.59 -22.56 -15.98
N VAL A 166 25.95 -21.92 -14.86
CA VAL A 166 27.35 -21.64 -14.53
C VAL A 166 28.15 -22.92 -14.27
N SER A 167 27.54 -23.92 -13.64
CA SER A 167 28.14 -25.22 -13.30
C SER A 167 27.84 -26.32 -14.32
N ALA A 168 27.15 -26.00 -15.42
CA ALA A 168 26.85 -26.96 -16.47
C ALA A 168 28.11 -27.32 -17.26
N ASP A 169 28.04 -28.46 -17.97
CA ASP A 169 29.08 -28.88 -18.91
C ASP A 169 29.43 -27.75 -19.92
N PRO A 170 30.73 -27.51 -20.21
CA PRO A 170 31.15 -26.40 -21.07
C PRO A 170 30.45 -26.37 -22.43
N ALA A 171 30.26 -27.53 -23.10
CA ALA A 171 29.62 -27.56 -24.41
C ALA A 171 28.15 -27.12 -24.34
N LEU A 172 27.43 -27.52 -23.29
CA LEU A 172 26.06 -27.04 -23.06
C LEU A 172 26.03 -25.54 -22.79
N ARG A 173 26.95 -25.03 -21.96
CA ARG A 173 27.02 -23.61 -21.64
C ARG A 173 27.33 -22.76 -22.87
N GLU A 174 28.27 -23.19 -23.71
CA GLU A 174 28.65 -22.52 -24.96
C GLU A 174 27.45 -22.47 -25.93
N SER A 175 26.70 -23.56 -26.07
CA SER A 175 25.51 -23.62 -26.92
C SER A 175 24.39 -22.64 -26.53
N LEU A 176 24.40 -22.16 -25.28
CA LEU A 176 23.40 -21.27 -24.71
C LEU A 176 23.92 -19.84 -24.49
N THR A 177 25.20 -19.59 -24.77
CA THR A 177 25.83 -18.28 -24.57
C THR A 177 25.39 -17.29 -25.65
N GLY A 178 25.22 -16.01 -25.27
CA GLY A 178 24.79 -14.95 -26.20
C GLY A 178 23.28 -14.91 -26.48
N LEU A 179 22.52 -15.91 -26.05
CA LEU A 179 21.06 -15.91 -26.20
C LEU A 179 20.41 -14.83 -25.33
N SER A 180 19.34 -14.22 -25.85
CA SER A 180 18.46 -13.37 -25.06
C SER A 180 17.77 -14.18 -23.96
N ASN A 181 17.33 -13.55 -22.86
CA ASN A 181 16.64 -14.29 -21.79
C ASN A 181 15.43 -15.11 -22.32
N PRO A 182 14.53 -14.58 -23.18
CA PRO A 182 13.43 -15.36 -23.73
C PRO A 182 13.90 -16.58 -24.51
N GLU A 183 14.92 -16.41 -25.36
CA GLU A 183 15.45 -17.48 -26.19
C GLU A 183 16.19 -18.54 -25.35
N LEU A 184 16.96 -18.12 -24.35
CA LEU A 184 17.59 -19.02 -23.37
C LEU A 184 16.54 -19.87 -22.65
N ILE A 185 15.46 -19.26 -22.18
CA ILE A 185 14.38 -19.99 -21.49
C ILE A 185 13.73 -21.00 -22.44
N ARG A 186 13.42 -20.60 -23.68
CA ARG A 186 12.84 -21.48 -24.70
C ARG A 186 13.76 -22.67 -25.01
N ARG A 187 15.04 -22.43 -25.31
CA ARG A 187 16.01 -23.48 -25.60
C ARG A 187 16.19 -24.44 -24.42
N CYS A 188 16.23 -23.91 -23.19
CA CYS A 188 16.30 -24.74 -21.99
C CYS A 188 15.05 -25.62 -21.81
N SER A 189 13.84 -25.14 -22.10
CA SER A 189 12.61 -25.93 -21.94
C SER A 189 12.45 -27.05 -22.99
N GLU A 190 13.14 -26.90 -24.12
CA GLU A 190 13.24 -27.84 -25.25
C GLU A 190 14.39 -28.85 -25.12
N LEU A 191 15.28 -28.72 -24.13
CA LEU A 191 16.38 -29.67 -23.93
C LEU A 191 15.87 -31.11 -23.85
N GLU A 192 16.49 -32.02 -24.56
CA GLU A 192 16.10 -33.43 -24.52
C GLU A 192 16.30 -34.03 -23.13
N ALA A 193 15.42 -34.97 -22.78
CA ALA A 193 15.63 -35.77 -21.58
C ALA A 193 16.85 -36.66 -21.81
N VAL A 194 17.79 -36.65 -20.87
CA VAL A 194 18.95 -37.52 -20.91
C VAL A 194 18.76 -38.57 -19.83
N ASP A 195 18.82 -39.84 -20.20
CA ASP A 195 18.76 -40.94 -19.26
C ASP A 195 20.06 -41.00 -18.44
N GLY A 196 19.92 -41.23 -17.14
CA GLY A 196 21.04 -41.38 -16.20
C GLY A 196 21.01 -40.39 -15.02
N ILE A 197 21.86 -40.67 -14.02
CA ILE A 197 21.93 -39.92 -12.74
C ILE A 197 23.19 -39.07 -12.60
N GLY A 198 23.96 -38.92 -13.68
CA GLY A 198 25.20 -38.13 -13.68
C GLY A 198 24.95 -36.61 -13.61
N PRO A 199 25.95 -35.81 -13.18
CA PRO A 199 25.81 -34.35 -13.05
C PRO A 199 25.33 -33.64 -14.32
N ALA A 200 25.75 -34.09 -15.52
CA ALA A 200 25.33 -33.51 -16.80
C ALA A 200 23.84 -33.76 -17.09
N ALA A 201 23.34 -34.98 -16.84
CA ALA A 201 21.93 -35.32 -16.98
C ALA A 201 21.07 -34.55 -15.96
N ALA A 202 21.53 -34.47 -14.71
CA ALA A 202 20.88 -33.69 -13.66
C ALA A 202 20.80 -32.19 -13.99
N ALA A 203 21.87 -31.61 -14.53
CA ALA A 203 21.90 -30.20 -14.95
C ALA A 203 20.89 -29.93 -16.09
N ARG A 204 20.87 -30.75 -17.14
CA ARG A 204 19.91 -30.62 -18.26
C ARG A 204 18.47 -30.75 -17.78
N HIS A 205 18.18 -31.76 -16.94
CA HIS A 205 16.85 -31.93 -16.35
C HIS A 205 16.43 -30.71 -15.53
N THR A 206 17.32 -30.21 -14.67
CA THR A 206 17.05 -29.05 -13.81
C THR A 206 16.82 -27.78 -14.63
N LEU A 207 17.63 -27.52 -15.67
CA LEU A 207 17.46 -26.39 -16.58
C LEU A 207 16.10 -26.44 -17.29
N ARG A 208 15.71 -27.61 -17.80
CA ARG A 208 14.39 -27.83 -18.43
C ARG A 208 13.24 -27.59 -17.46
N LEU A 209 13.32 -28.11 -16.25
CA LEU A 209 12.30 -27.92 -15.22
C LEU A 209 12.14 -26.44 -14.85
N LEU A 210 13.24 -25.73 -14.60
CA LEU A 210 13.22 -24.31 -14.25
C LEU A 210 12.70 -23.45 -15.40
N ALA A 211 13.09 -23.75 -16.64
CA ALA A 211 12.61 -23.04 -17.82
C ALA A 211 11.09 -23.16 -17.99
N ARG A 212 10.54 -24.36 -17.86
CA ARG A 212 9.08 -24.59 -17.91
C ARG A 212 8.35 -23.87 -16.78
N ARG A 213 8.92 -23.88 -15.58
CA ARG A 213 8.38 -23.11 -14.44
C ARG A 213 8.36 -21.61 -14.73
N ILE A 214 9.39 -21.06 -15.38
CA ILE A 214 9.45 -19.65 -15.78
C ILE A 214 8.38 -19.32 -16.83
N GLN A 215 8.15 -20.22 -17.80
CA GLN A 215 7.10 -20.07 -18.81
C GLN A 215 5.71 -20.04 -18.16
N HIS A 216 5.40 -21.03 -17.31
CA HIS A 216 4.13 -21.09 -16.59
C HIS A 216 3.87 -19.84 -15.72
N LEU A 217 4.88 -19.41 -14.94
CA LEU A 217 4.76 -18.19 -14.14
C LEU A 217 4.60 -16.94 -15.01
N THR A 218 5.12 -16.94 -16.24
CA THR A 218 4.93 -15.83 -17.17
C THR A 218 3.50 -15.77 -17.69
N GLU A 219 2.90 -16.91 -18.02
CA GLU A 219 1.50 -17.03 -18.38
C GLU A 219 0.59 -16.56 -17.24
N GLU A 220 0.86 -17.02 -16.01
CA GLU A 220 0.12 -16.60 -14.82
C GLU A 220 0.19 -15.07 -14.61
N ILE A 221 1.38 -14.48 -14.76
CA ILE A 221 1.56 -13.01 -14.65
C ILE A 221 0.78 -12.27 -15.74
N ASN A 222 0.71 -12.82 -16.96
CA ASN A 222 -0.01 -12.22 -18.07
C ASN A 222 -1.53 -12.29 -17.86
N ASP A 223 -2.06 -13.46 -17.45
CA ASP A 223 -3.48 -13.62 -17.10
C ASP A 223 -3.88 -12.67 -15.97
N LEU A 224 -3.10 -12.61 -14.90
CA LEU A 224 -3.37 -11.69 -13.79
C LEU A 224 -3.28 -10.22 -14.21
N THR A 225 -2.38 -9.88 -15.13
CA THR A 225 -2.30 -8.51 -15.70
C THR A 225 -3.56 -8.19 -16.50
N ALA A 226 -4.07 -9.12 -17.30
CA ALA A 226 -5.30 -8.96 -18.05
C ALA A 226 -6.50 -8.76 -17.10
N ARG A 227 -6.66 -9.62 -16.09
CA ARG A 227 -7.73 -9.50 -15.08
C ARG A 227 -7.70 -8.17 -14.33
N ILE A 228 -6.51 -7.73 -13.91
CA ILE A 228 -6.33 -6.41 -13.28
C ILE A 228 -6.77 -5.31 -14.25
N THR A 229 -6.35 -5.37 -15.51
CA THR A 229 -6.69 -4.37 -16.52
C THR A 229 -8.19 -4.29 -16.77
N THR A 230 -8.86 -5.44 -16.94
CA THR A 230 -10.31 -5.53 -17.10
C THR A 230 -11.05 -4.94 -15.90
N ALA A 231 -10.64 -5.29 -14.68
CA ALA A 231 -11.26 -4.76 -13.46
C ALA A 231 -11.09 -3.22 -13.33
N ILE A 232 -9.94 -2.69 -13.74
CA ILE A 232 -9.70 -1.23 -13.75
C ILE A 232 -10.55 -0.57 -14.83
N ALA A 233 -10.56 -1.09 -16.05
CA ALA A 233 -11.30 -0.51 -17.17
C ALA A 233 -12.81 -0.43 -16.89
N ALA A 234 -13.37 -1.41 -16.18
CA ALA A 234 -14.78 -1.41 -15.78
C ALA A 234 -15.14 -0.31 -14.76
N ARG A 235 -14.17 0.21 -14.00
CA ARG A 235 -14.42 1.10 -12.84
C ARG A 235 -13.84 2.49 -13.00
N ALA A 236 -12.64 2.59 -13.52
CA ALA A 236 -11.88 3.83 -13.66
C ALA A 236 -11.11 3.86 -15.00
N PRO A 237 -11.79 3.79 -16.15
CA PRO A 237 -11.14 3.73 -17.46
C PRO A 237 -10.25 4.96 -17.69
N ARG A 238 -10.70 6.15 -17.28
CA ARG A 238 -9.94 7.40 -17.34
C ARG A 238 -8.58 7.35 -16.63
N LEU A 239 -8.41 6.48 -15.64
CA LEU A 239 -7.13 6.33 -14.96
C LEU A 239 -6.05 5.76 -15.89
N LEU A 240 -6.43 4.85 -16.80
CA LEU A 240 -5.52 4.24 -17.79
C LEU A 240 -5.24 5.16 -18.98
N GLU A 241 -6.06 6.20 -19.18
CA GLU A 241 -5.84 7.22 -20.22
C GLU A 241 -4.71 8.20 -19.84
N HIS A 242 -4.36 8.29 -18.55
CA HIS A 242 -3.31 9.18 -18.09
C HIS A 242 -1.92 8.68 -18.47
N TYR A 243 -1.12 9.58 -19.05
CA TYR A 243 0.24 9.26 -19.49
C TYR A 243 1.10 8.69 -18.35
N GLY A 244 1.75 7.55 -18.61
CA GLY A 244 2.62 6.87 -17.66
C GLY A 244 1.88 6.03 -16.62
N VAL A 245 0.54 6.01 -16.63
CA VAL A 245 -0.27 5.14 -15.78
C VAL A 245 -0.53 3.81 -16.50
N GLY A 246 0.09 2.74 -15.99
CA GLY A 246 -0.21 1.37 -16.43
C GLY A 246 -1.09 0.61 -15.43
N PRO A 247 -1.51 -0.62 -15.76
CA PRO A 247 -2.37 -1.44 -14.89
C PRO A 247 -1.80 -1.65 -13.48
N ASP A 248 -0.49 -1.84 -13.35
CA ASP A 248 0.15 -2.06 -12.05
C ASP A 248 0.16 -0.82 -11.15
N THR A 249 0.44 0.35 -11.73
CA THR A 249 0.45 1.62 -11.01
C THR A 249 -0.97 2.05 -10.68
N ALA A 250 -1.90 1.91 -11.63
CA ALA A 250 -3.32 2.16 -11.41
C ALA A 250 -3.89 1.27 -10.28
N ALA A 251 -3.61 -0.03 -10.30
CA ALA A 251 -4.01 -0.95 -9.24
C ALA A 251 -3.49 -0.52 -7.87
N ALA A 252 -2.20 -0.11 -7.77
CA ALA A 252 -1.63 0.33 -6.50
C ALA A 252 -2.33 1.60 -5.96
N LEU A 253 -2.64 2.56 -6.83
CA LEU A 253 -3.36 3.77 -6.43
C LEU A 253 -4.80 3.44 -6.00
N LEU A 254 -5.53 2.63 -6.76
CA LEU A 254 -6.89 2.22 -6.42
C LEU A 254 -6.95 1.45 -5.09
N ILE A 255 -6.02 0.52 -4.86
CA ILE A 255 -5.93 -0.22 -3.59
C ILE A 255 -5.65 0.73 -2.42
N ALA A 256 -4.77 1.72 -2.60
CA ALA A 256 -4.47 2.70 -1.55
C ALA A 256 -5.71 3.52 -1.19
N VAL A 257 -6.47 3.97 -2.20
CA VAL A 257 -7.72 4.73 -2.04
C VAL A 257 -8.86 3.88 -1.47
N GLY A 258 -8.97 2.62 -1.88
CA GLY A 258 -10.07 1.72 -1.50
C GLY A 258 -11.34 1.92 -2.33
N ASP A 259 -12.35 1.08 -2.09
CA ASP A 259 -13.63 1.06 -2.82
C ASP A 259 -14.54 2.28 -2.53
N ASN A 260 -14.25 3.04 -1.47
CA ASN A 260 -14.97 4.24 -1.04
C ASN A 260 -14.06 5.48 -1.11
N PRO A 261 -13.81 6.02 -2.32
CA PRO A 261 -12.91 7.16 -2.53
C PRO A 261 -13.36 8.45 -1.86
N GLN A 262 -14.66 8.60 -1.56
CA GLN A 262 -15.24 9.73 -0.82
C GLN A 262 -14.67 9.91 0.59
N ARG A 263 -13.95 8.92 1.13
CA ARG A 263 -13.15 9.06 2.36
C ARG A 263 -12.09 10.16 2.25
N MET A 264 -11.68 10.52 1.03
CA MET A 264 -10.64 11.51 0.75
C MET A 264 -11.31 12.80 0.26
N GLY A 265 -11.24 13.85 1.07
CA GLY A 265 -11.90 15.13 0.76
C GLY A 265 -11.05 16.11 -0.06
N SER A 266 -9.77 15.83 -0.32
CA SER A 266 -8.88 16.77 -1.03
C SER A 266 -7.66 16.12 -1.67
N GLU A 267 -7.06 16.81 -2.64
CA GLU A 267 -5.76 16.44 -3.23
C GLU A 267 -4.65 16.35 -2.17
N ALA A 268 -4.66 17.26 -1.19
CA ALA A 268 -3.70 17.24 -0.09
C ALA A 268 -3.82 15.96 0.76
N SER A 269 -5.05 15.47 0.99
CA SER A 269 -5.27 14.20 1.70
C SER A 269 -4.74 13.01 0.90
N PHE A 270 -4.91 13.02 -0.43
CA PHE A 270 -4.36 11.99 -1.32
C PHE A 270 -2.82 12.03 -1.37
N ALA A 271 -2.22 13.22 -1.42
CA ALA A 271 -0.77 13.40 -1.36
C ALA A 271 -0.17 12.91 -0.03
N ALA A 272 -0.87 13.15 1.08
CA ALA A 272 -0.49 12.63 2.39
C ALA A 272 -0.61 11.11 2.47
N LEU A 273 -1.70 10.53 1.94
CA LEU A 273 -1.91 9.08 1.84
C LEU A 273 -0.78 8.42 1.04
N CYS A 274 -0.41 8.98 -0.12
CA CYS A 274 0.67 8.44 -0.95
C CYS A 274 2.07 8.77 -0.42
N GLY A 275 2.19 9.51 0.68
CA GLY A 275 3.48 9.90 1.25
C GLY A 275 4.31 10.84 0.37
N VAL A 276 3.67 11.56 -0.55
CA VAL A 276 4.32 12.55 -1.44
C VAL A 276 4.21 13.98 -0.92
N SER A 277 3.43 14.20 0.15
CA SER A 277 3.36 15.50 0.83
C SER A 277 4.64 15.77 1.66
N PRO A 278 5.18 17.00 1.67
CA PRO A 278 6.24 17.40 2.59
C PRO A 278 5.70 17.50 4.03
N VAL A 279 6.47 17.03 5.02
CA VAL A 279 6.13 17.14 6.45
C VAL A 279 6.94 18.26 7.08
N GLU A 280 6.32 19.06 7.94
CA GLU A 280 7.05 20.05 8.74
C GLU A 280 8.08 19.38 9.66
N ALA A 281 9.30 19.90 9.65
CA ALA A 281 10.38 19.52 10.56
C ALA A 281 11.16 20.77 11.01
N SER A 282 10.45 21.90 11.05
CA SER A 282 10.94 23.20 11.47
C SER A 282 11.00 23.25 13.01
N SER A 283 12.02 23.90 13.55
CA SER A 283 12.08 24.30 14.96
C SER A 283 12.63 25.72 15.03
N GLY A 284 12.00 26.59 15.83
CA GLY A 284 12.36 28.00 15.94
C GLY A 284 12.30 28.74 14.60
N LYS A 285 13.35 29.49 14.25
CA LYS A 285 13.43 30.33 13.04
C LYS A 285 13.74 29.57 11.76
N THR A 286 14.06 28.27 11.83
CA THR A 286 14.46 27.48 10.66
C THR A 286 13.26 26.77 10.05
N GLN A 287 12.83 27.21 8.87
CA GLN A 287 11.82 26.49 8.09
C GLN A 287 12.47 25.30 7.36
N ARG A 288 12.13 24.08 7.77
CA ARG A 288 12.60 22.85 7.13
C ARG A 288 11.43 21.90 6.92
N ARG A 289 11.38 21.31 5.73
CA ARG A 289 10.46 20.20 5.43
C ARG A 289 11.25 18.90 5.30
N ARG A 290 10.65 17.78 5.66
CA ARG A 290 11.17 16.42 5.47
C ARG A 290 10.21 15.59 4.64
N LEU A 291 10.71 14.48 4.08
CA LEU A 291 9.90 13.51 3.35
C LEU A 291 8.87 12.83 4.27
N ASN A 292 7.65 12.68 3.79
CA ASN A 292 6.63 11.87 4.46
C ASN A 292 6.98 10.38 4.33
N ARG A 293 7.29 9.75 5.46
CA ARG A 293 7.58 8.32 5.54
C ARG A 293 6.41 7.47 6.03
N GLY A 294 5.29 8.08 6.37
CA GLY A 294 4.10 7.42 6.92
C GLY A 294 3.03 7.03 5.90
N GLY A 295 3.14 7.48 4.65
CA GLY A 295 2.19 7.14 3.59
C GLY A 295 2.34 5.71 3.03
N ASP A 296 1.38 5.30 2.21
CA ASP A 296 1.36 4.03 1.49
C ASP A 296 2.54 3.95 0.52
N ARG A 297 3.41 2.96 0.75
CA ARG A 297 4.66 2.79 -0.02
C ARG A 297 4.43 2.26 -1.42
N GLN A 298 3.37 1.50 -1.65
CA GLN A 298 3.04 1.02 -2.97
C GLN A 298 2.47 2.15 -3.83
N ALA A 299 1.60 2.98 -3.26
CA ALA A 299 1.11 4.19 -3.93
C ALA A 299 2.24 5.18 -4.22
N ASN A 300 3.14 5.39 -3.26
CA ASN A 300 4.34 6.22 -3.46
C ASN A 300 5.19 5.71 -4.63
N SER A 301 5.50 4.40 -4.63
CA SER A 301 6.25 3.78 -5.72
C SER A 301 5.52 3.89 -7.06
N ALA A 302 4.20 3.79 -7.08
CA ALA A 302 3.40 3.93 -8.28
C ALA A 302 3.50 5.34 -8.87
N LEU A 303 3.35 6.38 -8.03
CA LEU A 303 3.52 7.77 -8.46
C LEU A 303 4.94 8.03 -8.99
N TYR A 304 5.95 7.48 -8.31
CA TYR A 304 7.34 7.57 -8.77
C TYR A 304 7.53 6.92 -10.14
N THR A 305 7.01 5.70 -10.37
CA THR A 305 7.07 5.02 -11.67
C THR A 305 6.36 5.81 -12.77
N ILE A 306 5.18 6.39 -12.47
CA ILE A 306 4.45 7.26 -13.40
C ILE A 306 5.31 8.46 -13.79
N VAL A 307 5.92 9.13 -12.81
CA VAL A 307 6.80 10.28 -13.06
C VAL A 307 8.00 9.90 -13.93
N LEU A 308 8.64 8.75 -13.69
CA LEU A 308 9.75 8.29 -14.53
C LEU A 308 9.32 8.00 -15.97
N ALA A 309 8.17 7.35 -16.16
CA ALA A 309 7.62 7.11 -17.49
C ALA A 309 7.31 8.43 -18.22
N ARG A 310 6.72 9.39 -17.51
CA ARG A 310 6.44 10.73 -18.05
C ARG A 310 7.71 11.51 -18.37
N LEU A 311 8.72 11.52 -17.52
CA LEU A 311 10.00 12.17 -17.84
C LEU A 311 10.67 11.55 -19.07
N ARG A 312 10.50 10.24 -19.26
CA ARG A 312 11.08 9.56 -20.40
C ARG A 312 10.33 9.82 -21.71
N TRP A 313 9.07 10.22 -21.71
CA TRP A 313 8.30 10.26 -22.96
C TRP A 313 7.24 11.37 -23.10
N ASP A 314 6.86 12.08 -22.04
CA ASP A 314 5.88 13.19 -22.04
C ASP A 314 6.61 14.55 -22.07
N THR A 315 6.53 15.25 -23.21
CA THR A 315 7.16 16.56 -23.43
C THR A 315 6.74 17.57 -22.37
N ARG A 316 5.44 17.65 -22.04
CA ARG A 316 4.93 18.60 -21.03
C ARG A 316 5.60 18.44 -19.66
N THR A 317 5.88 17.19 -19.26
CA THR A 317 6.55 16.90 -17.97
C THR A 317 8.03 17.26 -18.03
N ARG A 318 8.68 17.06 -19.18
CA ARG A 318 10.08 17.45 -19.37
C ARG A 318 10.24 18.97 -19.28
N ASP A 319 9.40 19.72 -20.00
CA ASP A 319 9.41 21.19 -20.01
C ASP A 319 9.16 21.75 -18.60
N TYR A 320 8.21 21.16 -17.87
CA TYR A 320 7.96 21.51 -16.48
C TYR A 320 9.21 21.32 -15.62
N VAL A 321 9.88 20.16 -15.70
CA VAL A 321 11.07 19.90 -14.89
C VAL A 321 12.23 20.78 -15.29
N GLU A 322 12.42 21.06 -16.58
CA GLU A 322 13.45 21.98 -17.06
C GLU A 322 13.23 23.39 -16.52
N ARG A 323 12.00 23.91 -16.59
CA ARG A 323 11.64 25.21 -15.99
C ARG A 323 11.90 25.23 -14.48
N ARG A 324 11.57 24.16 -13.75
CA ARG A 324 11.85 24.10 -12.30
C ARG A 324 13.35 24.08 -12.01
N ILE A 325 14.16 23.46 -12.88
CA ILE A 325 15.62 23.47 -12.77
C ILE A 325 16.17 24.88 -13.04
N SER A 326 15.66 25.60 -14.04
CA SER A 326 16.05 26.98 -14.31
C SER A 326 15.67 27.93 -13.17
N GLU A 327 14.59 27.64 -12.43
CA GLU A 327 14.19 28.33 -11.19
C GLU A 327 15.04 27.92 -9.96
N GLY A 328 16.14 27.17 -10.15
CA GLY A 328 17.06 26.79 -9.07
C GLY A 328 16.67 25.55 -8.27
N LYS A 329 15.67 24.76 -8.72
CA LYS A 329 15.32 23.48 -8.08
C LYS A 329 16.25 22.36 -8.54
N THR A 330 16.75 21.58 -7.59
CA THR A 330 17.62 20.45 -7.90
C THR A 330 16.84 19.16 -8.14
N ARG A 331 17.34 18.32 -9.04
CA ARG A 331 16.93 16.91 -9.15
C ARG A 331 17.55 16.14 -7.99
N SER A 332 16.80 16.00 -6.90
CA SER A 332 17.30 15.34 -5.68
C SER A 332 17.67 13.86 -5.87
N TRP A 333 17.25 13.21 -6.96
CA TRP A 333 17.68 11.84 -7.30
C TRP A 333 19.08 11.75 -7.93
N ASN A 334 19.64 12.88 -8.39
CA ASN A 334 21.00 12.99 -8.95
C ASN A 334 21.96 13.76 -8.03
N SER A 335 21.57 14.05 -6.78
CA SER A 335 22.47 14.73 -5.85
C SER A 335 23.60 13.78 -5.41
N PRO A 336 24.89 14.10 -5.66
CA PRO A 336 26.00 13.35 -5.10
C PRO A 336 26.01 13.58 -3.59
N SER A 337 25.32 12.72 -2.85
CA SER A 337 25.37 12.68 -1.38
C SER A 337 26.58 11.87 -0.94
N SER A 338 27.76 12.34 -1.35
CA SER A 338 29.04 11.93 -0.80
C SER A 338 30.06 12.95 -1.30
N GLY A 339 30.53 13.81 -0.40
CA GLY A 339 31.68 14.67 -0.68
C GLY A 339 32.91 13.84 -1.09
N PRO A 340 33.93 14.47 -1.67
CA PRO A 340 35.00 13.78 -2.41
C PRO A 340 35.93 12.88 -1.56
N ASN A 341 35.66 12.63 -0.28
CA ASN A 341 36.50 11.81 0.60
C ASN A 341 35.70 10.82 1.46
N SER A 342 34.98 9.87 0.84
CA SER A 342 34.51 8.68 1.56
C SER A 342 34.41 7.49 0.60
N PRO A 343 35.02 6.33 0.92
CA PRO A 343 34.92 5.15 0.08
C PRO A 343 33.49 4.60 0.10
N PRO A 344 33.00 4.00 -1.00
CA PRO A 344 31.62 3.57 -1.12
C PRO A 344 31.35 2.37 -0.19
N SER A 345 30.48 2.56 0.82
CA SER A 345 29.92 1.46 1.62
C SER A 345 28.62 0.96 0.99
N GLY A 346 28.75 0.28 -0.15
CA GLY A 346 27.65 -0.39 -0.84
C GLY A 346 27.82 -1.91 -0.80
N ARG A 347 27.34 -2.57 0.25
CA ARG A 347 26.88 -3.97 0.17
C ARG A 347 25.47 -4.04 0.73
N LEU A 348 24.52 -4.41 -0.14
CA LEU A 348 23.25 -5.01 0.30
C LEU A 348 23.59 -6.31 1.04
N GLY A 349 23.76 -6.21 2.35
CA GLY A 349 23.70 -7.36 3.23
C GLY A 349 22.25 -7.72 3.48
N VAL A 350 21.81 -8.82 2.86
CA VAL A 350 20.60 -9.55 3.28
C VAL A 350 20.77 -9.89 4.76
N ARG A 351 20.02 -9.22 5.65
CA ARG A 351 19.89 -9.66 7.04
C ARG A 351 18.87 -10.80 7.08
N THR A 352 19.33 -12.03 6.87
CA THR A 352 18.66 -13.20 7.42
C THR A 352 18.81 -13.15 8.94
N LYS A 353 17.69 -13.06 9.65
CA LYS A 353 17.63 -13.23 11.09
C LYS A 353 17.84 -14.72 11.38
N VAL A 354 19.08 -15.10 11.65
CA VAL A 354 19.44 -16.43 12.17
C VAL A 354 19.58 -16.30 13.68
N ASP A 355 18.77 -17.06 14.40
CA ASP A 355 18.89 -17.23 15.84
C ASP A 355 20.28 -17.77 16.20
N ARG A 356 20.97 -17.07 17.12
CA ARG A 356 22.25 -17.51 17.66
C ARG A 356 22.01 -18.53 18.78
N ARG A 357 22.35 -19.80 18.52
CA ARG A 357 22.96 -20.66 19.52
C ARG A 357 24.31 -21.17 18.97
N SER A 358 25.37 -20.84 19.70
CA SER A 358 26.64 -21.57 19.86
C SER A 358 27.29 -22.28 18.66
N SER A 359 28.42 -21.76 18.16
CA SER A 359 29.73 -22.44 18.20
C SER A 359 30.79 -21.73 17.33
N THR A 360 32.01 -21.77 17.81
CA THR A 360 33.28 -21.21 17.32
C THR A 360 33.80 -21.79 15.99
N ALA A 361 34.10 -20.96 15.00
CA ALA A 361 35.22 -21.11 14.03
C ALA A 361 35.29 -19.91 13.05
N ARG A 362 36.49 -19.38 12.80
CA ARG A 362 36.80 -18.36 11.76
C ARG A 362 37.11 -19.03 10.41
N PRO A 363 36.86 -18.34 9.28
CA PRO A 363 37.82 -18.42 8.17
C PRO A 363 38.21 -17.07 7.55
N SER A 364 39.26 -17.17 6.74
CA SER A 364 40.24 -16.22 6.24
C SER A 364 39.79 -15.28 5.11
N LYS A 365 40.52 -14.17 4.97
CA LYS A 365 40.36 -13.08 4.00
C LYS A 365 40.70 -13.54 2.57
N VAL A 366 39.91 -13.09 1.59
CA VAL A 366 40.28 -13.09 0.16
C VAL A 366 40.28 -11.64 -0.34
N THR A 367 41.38 -11.30 -1.00
CA THR A 367 41.81 -9.98 -1.48
C THR A 367 41.11 -9.59 -2.79
N SER A 368 40.55 -8.38 -2.89
CA SER A 368 39.97 -7.83 -4.12
C SER A 368 40.90 -6.78 -4.74
N LEU A 369 41.29 -6.96 -6.00
CA LEU A 369 42.04 -5.99 -6.82
C LEU A 369 41.13 -4.80 -7.23
N ARG A 370 41.63 -3.57 -7.02
CA ARG A 370 41.01 -2.30 -7.46
C ARG A 370 41.73 -1.76 -8.70
N TRP A 371 40.99 -1.09 -9.58
CA TRP A 371 41.52 -0.17 -10.59
C TRP A 371 41.16 1.27 -10.20
N ALA A 372 42.10 2.21 -10.34
CA ALA A 372 41.99 3.62 -9.95
C ALA A 372 41.75 4.55 -11.16
N PRO A 373 41.15 5.74 -10.98
CA PRO A 373 40.81 6.69 -12.05
C PRO A 373 41.84 7.84 -12.21
N ARG A 374 41.84 8.49 -13.38
CA ARG A 374 42.54 9.77 -13.68
C ARG A 374 41.59 10.96 -13.47
N ALA A 375 42.09 12.04 -12.86
CA ALA A 375 41.37 13.27 -12.53
C ALA A 375 41.89 14.48 -13.32
N VAL A 376 41.03 15.48 -13.56
CA VAL A 376 41.32 16.93 -13.76
C VAL A 376 40.03 17.67 -13.36
N GLY A 377 39.98 18.44 -12.25
CA GLY A 377 40.13 19.92 -12.17
C GLY A 377 38.81 20.65 -12.54
N SER A 378 38.31 21.72 -11.92
CA SER A 378 38.50 22.51 -10.69
C SER A 378 37.39 23.60 -10.74
N GLY A 379 36.89 24.12 -9.61
CA GLY A 379 36.08 25.34 -9.61
C GLY A 379 34.94 25.36 -8.59
N ALA A 380 35.17 25.99 -7.44
CA ALA A 380 34.18 26.21 -6.40
C ALA A 380 33.58 27.62 -6.51
N THR A 381 32.29 27.75 -6.29
CA THR A 381 31.68 28.96 -5.71
C THR A 381 30.41 28.60 -4.93
N SER A 382 30.21 29.39 -3.88
CA SER A 382 29.29 29.30 -2.75
C SER A 382 27.80 29.37 -3.07
N GLY A 383 26.99 28.75 -2.20
CA GLY A 383 25.85 29.48 -1.62
C GLY A 383 24.45 28.88 -1.80
N THR A 384 23.85 28.57 -0.64
CA THR A 384 22.40 28.65 -0.33
C THR A 384 21.49 27.51 -0.77
N CYS A 385 21.18 26.62 0.18
CA CYS A 385 20.21 25.54 0.04
C CYS A 385 18.80 26.05 0.43
N CYS A 386 17.98 26.42 -0.55
CA CYS A 386 16.58 26.84 -0.34
C CYS A 386 15.60 25.73 -0.75
N LEU A 387 15.08 25.01 0.24
CA LEU A 387 13.99 24.05 0.09
C LEU A 387 12.64 24.78 0.22
N VAL A 388 11.98 25.09 -0.89
CA VAL A 388 10.66 25.76 -0.84
C VAL A 388 9.52 24.77 -1.07
N VAL A 389 8.78 24.57 0.02
CA VAL A 389 7.31 24.69 0.20
C VAL A 389 6.46 24.71 -1.08
N VAL A 390 5.50 23.78 -1.16
CA VAL A 390 4.37 23.85 -2.07
C VAL A 390 3.27 24.62 -1.34
N GLY A 391 3.06 25.88 -1.71
CA GLY A 391 1.93 26.71 -1.28
C GLY A 391 0.88 26.73 -2.39
N ALA A 392 -0.35 26.41 -2.04
CA ALA A 392 -1.52 26.65 -2.87
C ALA A 392 -1.73 28.17 -3.01
N ALA A 393 -2.04 28.64 -4.23
CA ALA A 393 -2.52 30.00 -4.45
C ALA A 393 -4.05 30.05 -4.24
N PRO A 394 -4.59 31.18 -3.74
CA PRO A 394 -5.97 31.29 -3.27
C PRO A 394 -6.97 31.52 -4.42
N THR A 395 -8.19 31.05 -4.20
CA THR A 395 -9.39 31.36 -4.96
C THR A 395 -9.93 32.75 -4.59
N GLY A 396 -10.25 33.58 -5.59
CA GLY A 396 -11.10 34.76 -5.44
C GLY A 396 -10.84 35.84 -6.49
N GLY A 397 -11.80 36.05 -7.40
CA GLY A 397 -11.79 37.17 -8.35
C GLY A 397 -12.73 36.96 -9.54
N THR A 398 -13.90 37.58 -9.48
CA THR A 398 -15.08 37.46 -10.33
C THR A 398 -14.97 38.03 -11.75
N THR A 399 -15.69 37.38 -12.67
CA THR A 399 -16.43 37.90 -13.85
C THR A 399 -15.68 38.52 -15.04
N ARG A 400 -15.73 37.82 -16.18
CA ARG A 400 -16.32 38.32 -17.44
C ARG A 400 -16.68 37.13 -18.35
N SER A 401 -17.96 37.02 -18.68
CA SER A 401 -18.51 36.06 -19.64
C SER A 401 -18.02 36.36 -21.06
N PRO A 402 -17.71 35.36 -21.91
CA PRO A 402 -17.68 35.54 -23.35
C PRO A 402 -19.06 35.24 -23.95
N GLU A 403 -19.57 36.17 -24.73
CA GLU A 403 -20.78 36.07 -25.56
C GLU A 403 -20.72 34.90 -26.57
N PRO A 404 -21.90 34.38 -26.99
CA PRO A 404 -21.99 33.36 -28.02
C PRO A 404 -21.87 33.97 -29.43
N ILE A 405 -20.99 33.40 -30.25
CA ILE A 405 -20.88 33.72 -31.68
C ILE A 405 -22.14 33.19 -32.39
N ARG A 406 -22.97 34.09 -32.93
CA ARG A 406 -24.04 33.80 -33.90
C ARG A 406 -23.50 33.88 -35.33
N PRO A 407 -24.05 33.11 -36.28
CA PRO A 407 -23.60 33.11 -37.67
C PRO A 407 -24.09 34.34 -38.42
N ALA A 408 -23.21 34.94 -39.23
CA ALA A 408 -23.54 36.00 -40.16
C ALA A 408 -23.97 35.38 -41.50
N GLY A 409 -25.23 35.61 -41.87
CA GLY A 409 -25.70 35.59 -43.25
C GLY A 409 -26.48 36.87 -43.50
N LEU A 410 -26.43 37.41 -44.73
CA LEU A 410 -27.33 38.36 -45.39
C LEU A 410 -26.63 38.94 -46.64
N PRO A 411 -27.33 39.63 -47.57
CA PRO A 411 -28.31 39.21 -48.60
C PRO A 411 -27.68 39.44 -50.02
N ALA A 412 -28.28 39.20 -51.18
CA ALA A 412 -29.65 39.14 -51.68
C ALA A 412 -29.79 38.06 -52.77
#